data_AF-A0A537MDG4-F1
#
_entry.id   AF-A0A537MDG4-F1
#
_cell.length_a   1.000
_cell.length_b   1.000
_cell.length_c   1.000
_cell.angle_alpha   90.00
_cell.angle_beta   90.00
_cell.angle_gamma   90.00
#
_symmetry.space_group_name_H-M   'P 1'
#
loop_
_entity.id
_entity.type
_entity.pdbx_description
1 polymer ?
#
loop_
_entity_poly.entity_id
_entity_poly.type
_entity_poly.pdbx_seq_one_letter_code
_entity_poly.pdbx_strand_id
1 'polypeptide(L)'
;MNPFRDLYDAAIRYGAIRLTCCRCRHQTIVSAVALWYYYHKKGWADRFREVQRRSICMVCWYERGERVRMPDMEFGDWEPTDTRFPMPSEFEWKAERRRRR
;
A
#
# COMPACT_ATOMS: atom_id res chain seq x y z
N MET A 1 9.99 15.23 -0.53
CA MET A 1 10.59 14.01 -1.13
C MET A 1 10.43 12.89 -0.12
N ASN A 2 9.72 11.81 -0.46
CA ASN A 2 9.64 10.64 0.41
C ASN A 2 10.98 9.89 0.32
N PRO A 3 11.68 9.63 1.45
CA PRO A 3 13.00 8.98 1.44
C PRO A 3 12.92 7.46 1.24
N PHE A 4 11.72 6.90 1.04
CA PHE A 4 11.50 5.46 0.88
C PHE A 4 11.33 5.09 -0.59
N ARG A 5 11.79 3.90 -0.97
CA ARG A 5 11.79 3.46 -2.37
C ARG A 5 10.66 2.47 -2.67
N ASP A 6 10.23 1.70 -1.68
CA ASP A 6 9.28 0.59 -1.85
C ASP A 6 8.40 0.35 -0.61
N LEU A 7 7.40 -0.52 -0.76
CA LEU A 7 6.47 -0.90 0.32
C LEU A 7 7.16 -1.60 1.48
N TYR A 8 8.28 -2.31 1.25
CA TYR A 8 8.99 -2.98 2.34
C TYR A 8 9.59 -1.95 3.30
N ASP A 9 10.26 -0.93 2.76
CA ASP A 9 10.77 0.19 3.56
C ASP A 9 9.64 0.87 4.35
N ALA A 10 8.48 1.07 3.71
CA ALA A 10 7.31 1.62 4.38
C ALA A 10 6.81 0.70 5.51
N ALA A 11 6.73 -0.60 5.27
CA ALA A 11 6.27 -1.60 6.24
C ALA A 11 7.17 -1.72 7.47
N ILE A 12 8.48 -1.47 7.33
CA ILE A 12 9.43 -1.49 8.43
C ILE A 12 9.36 -0.21 9.28
N ARG A 13 9.07 0.93 8.64
CA ARG A 13 9.21 2.26 9.28
C ARG A 13 7.88 2.92 9.66
N TYR A 14 6.77 2.50 9.07
CA TYR A 14 5.45 3.07 9.27
C TYR A 14 4.40 1.98 9.45
N GLY A 15 3.37 2.28 10.25
CA GLY A 15 2.23 1.39 10.40
C GLY A 15 1.33 1.38 9.16
N ALA A 16 1.15 2.54 8.50
CA ALA A 16 0.15 2.71 7.48
C ALA A 16 0.53 3.64 6.31
N ILE A 17 -0.20 3.46 5.22
CA ILE A 17 -0.14 4.27 4.00
C ILE A 17 -1.53 4.84 3.75
N ARG A 18 -1.61 6.16 3.57
CA ARG A 18 -2.83 6.83 3.12
C ARG A 18 -2.76 7.02 1.61
N LEU A 19 -3.76 6.51 0.92
CA LEU A 19 -3.97 6.68 -0.51
C LEU A 19 -5.07 7.71 -0.72
N THR A 20 -4.74 8.81 -1.40
CA THR A 20 -5.73 9.85 -1.75
C THR A 20 -5.95 9.86 -3.25
N CYS A 21 -7.19 9.72 -3.70
CA CYS A 21 -7.53 9.79 -5.11
C CYS A 21 -7.23 11.19 -5.68
N CYS A 22 -6.50 11.26 -6.79
CA CYS A 22 -6.17 12.52 -7.46
C CYS A 22 -7.40 13.21 -8.10
N ARG A 23 -8.52 12.51 -8.27
CA ARG A 23 -9.75 13.04 -8.88
C ARG A 23 -10.83 13.39 -7.87
N CYS A 24 -11.33 12.42 -7.11
CA CYS A 24 -12.43 12.62 -6.17
C CYS A 24 -11.96 12.93 -4.73
N ARG A 25 -10.65 12.96 -4.47
CA ARG A 25 -10.05 13.17 -3.14
C ARG A 25 -10.47 12.17 -2.06
N HIS A 26 -11.16 11.08 -2.42
CA HIS A 26 -11.43 9.98 -1.52
C HIS A 26 -10.13 9.41 -0.95
N GLN A 27 -10.13 9.14 0.35
CA GLN A 27 -8.97 8.66 1.09
C GLN A 27 -9.21 7.24 1.60
N THR A 28 -8.18 6.42 1.55
CA THR A 28 -8.17 5.10 2.17
C THR A 28 -6.84 4.89 2.86
N ILE A 29 -6.88 4.45 4.12
CA ILE A 29 -5.70 4.11 4.91
C ILE A 29 -5.57 2.60 4.95
N VAL A 30 -4.39 2.10 4.56
CA VAL A 30 -4.08 0.67 4.50
C VAL A 30 -2.83 0.39 5.33
N SER A 31 -2.77 -0.78 5.96
CA SER A 31 -1.55 -1.23 6.63
C SER A 31 -0.42 -1.39 5.61
N ALA A 32 0.75 -0.81 5.91
CA ALA A 32 1.92 -0.93 5.05
C ALA A 32 2.40 -2.38 4.94
N VAL A 33 2.38 -3.10 6.07
CA VAL A 33 2.77 -4.52 6.16
C VAL A 33 1.82 -5.41 5.37
N ALA A 34 0.50 -5.21 5.52
CA ALA A 34 -0.50 -5.99 4.79
C ALA A 34 -0.40 -5.76 3.27
N LEU A 35 -0.24 -4.49 2.86
CA LEU A 35 -0.12 -4.14 1.45
C LEU A 35 1.16 -4.71 0.83
N TRP A 36 2.30 -4.60 1.53
CA TRP A 36 3.55 -5.24 1.10
C TRP A 36 3.36 -6.75 0.92
N TYR A 37 2.77 -7.43 1.90
CA TYR A 37 2.60 -8.88 1.85
C TYR A 37 1.70 -9.30 0.69
N TYR A 38 0.63 -8.55 0.42
CA TYR A 38 -0.22 -8.77 -0.75
C TYR A 38 0.57 -8.69 -2.06
N TYR A 39 1.41 -7.66 -2.23
CA TYR A 39 2.25 -7.52 -3.42
C TYR A 39 3.28 -8.65 -3.52
N HIS A 40 3.90 -9.00 -2.40
CA HIS A 40 4.87 -10.09 -2.32
C HIS A 40 4.26 -11.43 -2.72
N LYS A 41 3.08 -11.79 -2.18
CA LYS A 41 2.36 -13.03 -2.56
C LYS A 41 1.94 -13.05 -4.03
N LYS A 42 1.70 -11.89 -4.65
CA LYS A 42 1.40 -11.78 -6.08
C LYS A 42 2.65 -11.72 -6.97
N GLY A 43 3.86 -11.67 -6.41
CA GLY A 43 5.09 -11.49 -7.17
C GLY A 43 5.17 -10.15 -7.90
N TRP A 44 4.47 -9.13 -7.40
CA TRP A 44 4.46 -7.80 -8.02
C TRP A 44 5.62 -6.95 -7.50
N ALA A 45 6.09 -6.03 -8.34
CA ALA A 45 7.06 -5.01 -7.93
C ALA A 45 6.42 -4.10 -6.85
N ASP A 46 7.13 -3.95 -5.74
CA ASP A 46 6.69 -3.21 -4.54
C ASP A 46 7.17 -1.74 -4.52
N ARG A 47 7.78 -1.26 -5.61
CA ARG A 47 8.15 0.15 -5.79
C ARG A 47 6.89 1.02 -5.78
N PHE A 48 6.90 2.15 -5.07
CA PHE A 48 5.70 2.98 -4.92
C PHE A 48 5.05 3.40 -6.22
N ARG A 49 5.84 3.74 -7.25
CA ARG A 49 5.28 4.10 -8.56
C ARG A 49 4.46 2.95 -9.16
N GLU A 50 4.92 1.70 -9.01
CA GLU A 50 4.19 0.53 -9.50
C GLU A 50 2.96 0.23 -8.64
N VAL A 51 3.04 0.47 -7.33
CA VAL A 51 1.88 0.42 -6.43
C VAL A 51 0.81 1.42 -6.87
N GLN A 52 1.21 2.67 -7.07
CA GLN A 52 0.35 3.76 -7.57
C GLN A 52 -0.35 3.42 -8.89
N ARG A 53 0.37 2.79 -9.82
CA ARG A 53 -0.18 2.38 -11.13
C ARG A 53 -1.20 1.26 -11.00
N ARG A 54 -1.08 0.41 -9.98
CA ARG A 54 -2.00 -0.71 -9.72
C ARG A 54 -3.17 -0.31 -8.83
N SER A 55 -3.02 0.72 -8.00
CA SER A 55 -4.08 1.24 -7.15
C SER A 55 -5.13 1.98 -7.98
N ILE A 56 -6.38 1.50 -7.91
CA ILE A 56 -7.54 2.10 -8.56
C ILE A 56 -8.46 2.68 -7.48
N CYS A 57 -9.00 3.87 -7.71
CA CYS A 57 -10.02 4.43 -6.84
C CYS A 57 -11.35 3.68 -7.03
N MET A 58 -11.75 2.92 -6.01
CA MET A 58 -13.00 2.16 -6.05
C MET A 58 -14.23 3.06 -6.11
N VAL A 59 -14.22 4.23 -5.47
CA VAL A 59 -15.33 5.20 -5.53
C VAL A 59 -15.53 5.70 -6.95
N CYS A 60 -14.48 6.18 -7.62
CA CYS A 60 -14.57 6.60 -9.03
C CYS A 60 -15.02 5.46 -9.95
N TRP A 61 -14.56 4.23 -9.68
CA TRP A 61 -14.93 3.10 -10.51
C TRP A 61 -16.40 2.72 -10.34
N TYR A 62 -16.90 2.61 -9.10
CA TYR A 62 -18.29 2.22 -8.84
C TYR A 62 -19.30 3.33 -9.17
N GLU A 63 -19.00 4.59 -8.85
CA GLU A 63 -19.97 5.69 -9.04
C GLU A 63 -19.95 6.27 -10.46
N ARG A 64 -18.79 6.23 -11.13
CA ARG A 64 -18.58 6.93 -12.42
C ARG A 64 -18.10 6.03 -13.55
N GLY A 65 -17.76 4.77 -13.27
CA GLY A 65 -17.17 3.86 -14.25
C GLY A 65 -15.71 4.18 -14.61
N GLU A 66 -15.07 5.11 -13.89
CA GLU A 66 -13.74 5.62 -14.23
C GLU A 66 -12.63 4.89 -13.43
N ARG A 67 -11.64 4.33 -14.14
CA ARG A 67 -10.47 3.69 -13.52
C ARG A 67 -9.37 4.71 -13.21
N VAL A 68 -9.64 5.61 -12.26
CA VAL A 68 -8.65 6.59 -11.79
C VAL A 68 -7.54 5.88 -11.01
N ARG A 69 -6.29 6.14 -11.37
CA ARG A 69 -5.07 5.55 -10.80
C ARG A 69 -4.12 6.64 -10.31
N MET A 70 -2.95 6.23 -9.83
CA MET A 70 -1.90 7.14 -9.35
C MET A 70 -2.39 8.00 -8.17
N PRO A 71 -2.89 7.38 -7.07
CA PRO A 71 -3.25 8.15 -5.89
C PRO A 71 -2.02 8.83 -5.28
N ASP A 72 -2.24 9.97 -4.62
CA ASP A 72 -1.23 10.55 -3.74
C ASP A 72 -0.99 9.57 -2.59
N MET A 73 0.29 9.40 -2.22
CA MET A 73 0.72 8.46 -1.18
C MET A 73 1.39 9.23 -0.04
N GLU A 74 0.81 9.10 1.15
CA GLU A 74 1.35 9.62 2.40
C GLU A 74 1.62 8.47 3.38
N PHE A 75 2.66 8.62 4.20
CA PHE A 75 3.12 7.61 5.16
C PHE A 75 3.01 8.15 6.57
N GLY A 76 2.57 7.31 7.50
CA GLY A 76 2.35 7.73 8.88
C GLY A 76 1.86 6.61 9.77
N ASP A 77 1.62 6.97 11.02
CA ASP A 77 1.08 6.07 12.03
C ASP A 77 -0.42 6.36 12.20
N TRP A 78 -1.22 5.76 11.33
CA TRP A 78 -2.67 5.88 11.33
C TRP A 78 -3.31 4.51 11.42
N GLU A 79 -4.49 4.44 12.02
CA GLU A 79 -5.27 3.21 12.02
C GLU A 79 -5.76 2.89 10.59
N PRO A 80 -5.54 1.66 10.09
CA PRO A 80 -6.03 1.26 8.78
C PRO A 80 -7.55 1.30 8.72
N THR A 81 -8.09 2.11 7.81
CA THR A 81 -9.53 2.12 7.51
C THR A 81 -9.93 0.92 6.64
N ASP A 82 -8.98 0.35 5.90
CA ASP A 82 -9.18 -0.82 5.07
C ASP A 82 -8.26 -1.97 5.50
N THR A 83 -8.90 -3.01 6.04
CA THR A 83 -8.26 -4.20 6.62
C THR A 83 -8.42 -5.45 5.75
N ARG A 84 -8.86 -5.31 4.49
CA ARG A 84 -9.09 -6.45 3.58
C ARG A 84 -7.82 -7.13 3.09
N PHE A 85 -6.66 -6.50 3.27
CA PHE A 85 -5.37 -7.07 2.86
C PHE A 85 -4.93 -8.14 3.86
N PRO A 86 -4.42 -9.29 3.38
CA PRO A 86 -3.93 -10.33 4.26
C PRO A 86 -2.68 -9.86 5.01
N MET A 87 -2.58 -10.21 6.29
CA MET A 87 -1.37 -10.01 7.07
C MET A 87 -0.41 -11.20 6.89
N PRO A 88 0.91 -10.97 6.83
CA PRO A 88 1.88 -12.04 6.88
C PRO A 88 1.81 -12.76 8.22
N SER A 89 2.10 -14.06 8.24
CA SER A 89 2.41 -14.74 9.50
C SER A 89 3.69 -14.18 10.11
N GLU A 90 3.85 -14.31 11.43
CA GLU A 90 5.05 -13.85 12.12
C GLU A 90 6.33 -14.54 11.57
N PHE A 91 6.22 -15.82 11.20
CA PHE A 91 7.31 -16.59 10.59
C PHE A 91 7.71 -16.03 9.23
N GLU A 92 6.75 -15.77 8.34
CA GLU A 92 7.03 -15.17 7.02
C GLU A 92 7.64 -13.78 7.17
N TRP A 93 7.12 -12.97 8.09
CA TRP A 93 7.65 -11.64 8.34
C TRP A 93 9.09 -11.67 8.87
N LYS A 94 9.38 -12.55 9.84
CA LYS A 94 10.75 -12.76 10.34
C LYS A 94 11.69 -13.27 9.27
N ALA A 95 11.24 -14.18 8.41
CA ALA A 95 12.05 -14.74 7.33
C ALA A 95 12.44 -13.65 6.31
N GLU A 96 11.49 -12.82 5.89
CA GLU A 96 11.79 -11.73 4.95
C GLU A 96 12.74 -10.70 5.57
N ARG A 97 12.52 -10.33 6.85
CA ARG A 97 13.42 -9.43 7.57
C ARG A 97 14.86 -9.94 7.64
N ARG A 98 15.06 -11.26 7.73
CA ARG A 98 16.39 -11.88 7.69
C ARG A 98 17.00 -11.87 6.30
N ARG A 99 16.18 -12.06 5.25
CA ARG A 99 16.65 -12.05 3.85
C ARG A 99 17.19 -10.69 3.40
N ARG A 100 16.61 -9.60 3.90
CA ARG A 100 16.96 -8.22 3.52
C ARG A 100 17.92 -7.52 4.50
N ARG A 101 18.41 -8.22 5.54
CA ARG A 101 19.42 -7.73 6.49
C ARG A 101 20.81 -8.11 6.03
#